data_AF-G7QAL4-F1
#
_entry.id   AF-G7QAL4-F1
#
_cell.length_a   1.000
_cell.length_b   1.000
_cell.length_c   1.000
_cell.angle_alpha   90.00
_cell.angle_beta   90.00
_cell.angle_gamma   90.00
#
_symmetry.space_group_name_H-M   'P 1'
#
loop_
_entity.id
_entity.type
_entity.pdbx_description
1 polymer ?
#
loop_
_entity_poly.entity_id
_entity_poly.type
_entity_poly.pdbx_seq_one_letter_code
_entity_poly.pdbx_strand_id
1 'polypeptide(L)'
;MALSPVKSRDVLADEAPSGCVRLSLPVAVRPALAGLARRFGLWDGKVLRKTVELDAMGSAVWRLIDGRRSLGDIAAALAGRFGLDAREAELAVAEFLRQLGRRGAIAMAGQARATEGKEGMPPAAGRG
;
A
#
# COMPACT_ATOMS: atom_id res chain seq x y z
N MET A 1 -3.85 0.42 18.14
CA MET A 1 -3.00 0.95 17.04
C MET A 1 -3.65 0.49 15.76
N ALA A 2 -4.08 1.40 14.88
CA ALA A 2 -4.49 0.99 13.54
C ALA A 2 -3.23 0.96 12.66
N LEU A 3 -3.21 0.10 11.65
CA LEU A 3 -2.16 0.07 10.63
C LEU A 3 -2.75 0.66 9.35
N SER A 4 -2.00 1.53 8.69
CA SER A 4 -2.43 2.20 7.47
C SER A 4 -1.58 1.73 6.29
N PRO A 5 -2.20 1.28 5.18
CA PRO A 5 -1.46 0.88 4.00
C PRO A 5 -0.83 2.09 3.32
N VAL A 6 0.39 1.92 2.83
CA VAL A 6 1.17 2.91 2.06
C VAL A 6 1.58 2.30 0.73
N LYS A 7 1.39 3.03 -0.37
CA LYS A 7 1.82 2.60 -1.71
C LYS A 7 3.33 2.53 -1.79
N SER A 8 3.86 1.44 -2.36
CA SER A 8 5.29 1.35 -2.65
C SER A 8 5.67 2.31 -3.79
N ARG A 9 6.85 2.93 -3.68
CA ARG A 9 7.35 3.92 -4.66
C ARG A 9 7.71 3.28 -6.00
N ASP A 10 7.94 1.98 -6.02
CA ASP A 10 8.31 1.22 -7.22
C ASP A 10 7.10 0.83 -8.08
N VAL A 11 5.88 1.04 -7.55
CA VAL A 11 4.63 0.83 -8.26
C VAL A 11 4.29 2.08 -9.05
N LEU A 12 4.21 1.92 -10.36
CA LEU A 12 3.62 2.95 -11.22
C LEU A 12 2.14 2.65 -11.36
N ALA A 13 1.31 3.68 -11.19
CA ALA A 13 -0.13 3.59 -11.36
C ALA A 13 -0.58 4.60 -12.41
N ASP A 14 -1.40 4.15 -13.36
CA ASP A 14 -2.09 5.00 -14.34
C ASP A 14 -3.59 4.69 -14.36
N GLU A 15 -4.37 5.61 -14.90
CA GLU A 15 -5.79 5.37 -15.17
C GLU A 15 -5.95 4.82 -16.59
N ALA A 16 -6.53 3.63 -16.69
CA ALA A 16 -6.88 3.04 -17.96
C ALA A 16 -8.11 3.73 -18.57
N PRO A 17 -8.32 3.64 -19.90
CA PRO A 17 -9.51 4.19 -20.55
C PRO A 17 -10.85 3.63 -20.01
N SER A 18 -10.81 2.46 -19.38
CA SER A 18 -11.94 1.82 -18.69
C SER A 18 -12.35 2.55 -17.39
N GLY A 19 -11.55 3.49 -16.90
CA GLY A 19 -11.70 4.11 -15.58
C GLY A 19 -11.14 3.24 -14.43
N CYS A 20 -10.55 2.09 -14.75
CA CYS A 20 -9.85 1.25 -13.79
C CYS A 20 -8.39 1.69 -13.62
N VAL A 21 -7.82 1.39 -12.46
CA VAL A 21 -6.41 1.64 -12.18
C VAL A 21 -5.59 0.51 -12.76
N ARG A 22 -4.52 0.86 -13.46
CA ARG A 22 -3.51 -0.07 -13.94
C ARG A 22 -2.23 0.08 -13.13
N LEU A 23 -1.71 -1.03 -12.63
CA LEU A 23 -0.48 -1.08 -11.85
C LEU A 23 0.64 -1.73 -12.65
N SER A 24 1.80 -1.10 -12.70
CA SER A 24 3.03 -1.67 -13.24
C SER A 24 4.03 -1.94 -12.11
N LEU A 25 4.33 -3.22 -11.89
CA LEU A 25 5.14 -3.74 -10.79
C LEU A 25 6.47 -4.29 -11.30
N PRO A 26 7.61 -4.06 -10.62
CA PRO A 26 8.85 -4.75 -10.95
C PRO A 26 8.72 -6.25 -10.66
N VAL A 27 9.17 -7.08 -11.60
CA VAL A 27 9.23 -8.54 -11.44
C VAL A 27 10.63 -8.91 -10.98
N ALA A 28 10.73 -9.51 -9.79
CA ALA A 28 12.00 -10.05 -9.32
C ALA A 28 12.41 -11.23 -10.19
N VAL A 29 13.52 -11.08 -10.92
CA VAL A 29 14.13 -12.18 -11.66
C VAL A 29 14.92 -13.05 -10.68
N ARG A 30 14.73 -14.36 -10.72
CA ARG A 30 15.51 -15.27 -9.86
C ARG A 30 17.00 -15.20 -10.25
N PRO A 31 17.92 -14.93 -9.30
CA PRO A 31 19.35 -14.77 -9.60
C PRO A 31 19.97 -15.97 -10.33
N ALA A 32 19.52 -17.19 -9.99
CA ALA A 32 19.99 -18.42 -10.61
C ALA A 32 19.72 -18.50 -12.13
N LEU A 33 18.66 -17.85 -12.62
CA LEU A 33 18.32 -17.79 -14.05
C LEU A 33 19.00 -16.63 -14.77
N ALA A 34 19.32 -15.55 -14.05
CA ALA A 34 20.00 -14.39 -14.60
C ALA A 34 21.42 -14.71 -15.11
N GLY A 35 22.14 -15.59 -14.40
CA GLY A 35 23.49 -16.01 -14.79
C GLY A 35 23.52 -16.76 -16.13
N LEU A 36 22.54 -17.64 -16.36
CA LEU A 36 22.44 -18.40 -17.61
C LEU A 36 21.99 -17.49 -18.78
N ALA A 37 20.99 -16.64 -18.54
CA ALA A 37 20.48 -15.72 -19.56
C ALA A 37 21.53 -14.71 -20.05
N ARG A 38 22.39 -14.20 -19.13
CA ARG A 38 23.52 -13.33 -19.49
C ARG A 38 24.53 -14.03 -20.39
N ARG A 39 24.83 -15.31 -20.13
CA ARG A 39 25.80 -16.07 -20.92
C ARG A 39 25.33 -16.35 -22.35
N PHE A 40 24.02 -16.40 -22.57
CA PHE A 40 23.44 -16.56 -23.91
C PHE A 40 23.06 -15.24 -24.59
N GLY A 41 23.36 -14.08 -23.98
CA GLY A 41 23.01 -12.77 -24.55
C GLY A 41 21.51 -12.48 -24.60
N LEU A 42 20.69 -13.25 -23.88
CA LEU A 42 19.23 -13.17 -23.92
C LEU A 42 18.63 -12.08 -23.01
N TRP A 43 19.45 -11.31 -22.28
CA TRP A 43 18.96 -10.31 -21.34
C TRP A 43 19.91 -9.11 -21.19
N ASP A 44 19.40 -7.92 -21.48
CA ASP A 44 20.03 -6.59 -21.40
C ASP A 44 19.92 -5.90 -20.02
N GLY A 45 19.74 -6.69 -18.94
CA GLY A 45 19.75 -6.20 -17.54
C GLY A 45 18.59 -5.30 -17.10
N LYS A 46 17.62 -5.00 -17.98
CA LYS A 46 16.45 -4.18 -17.62
C LYS A 46 15.52 -4.90 -16.63
N VAL A 47 15.01 -4.14 -15.66
CA VAL A 47 13.99 -4.60 -14.71
C VAL A 47 12.73 -4.94 -15.50
N LEU A 48 12.39 -6.22 -15.55
CA LEU A 48 11.14 -6.65 -16.17
C LEU A 48 9.97 -6.12 -15.35
N ARG A 49 8.98 -5.53 -16.00
CA ARG A 49 7.78 -5.01 -15.35
C ARG A 49 6.58 -5.83 -15.75
N LYS A 50 5.71 -6.14 -14.80
CA LYS A 50 4.41 -6.78 -15.05
C LYS A 50 3.31 -5.77 -14.79
N THR A 51 2.46 -5.60 -15.78
CA THR A 51 1.30 -4.71 -15.72
C THR A 51 0.04 -5.52 -15.41
N VAL A 52 -0.78 -5.03 -14.50
CA VAL A 52 -2.07 -5.62 -14.13
C VAL A 52 -3.11 -4.51 -14.04
N GLU A 53 -4.25 -4.69 -14.70
CA GLU A 53 -5.40 -3.80 -14.53
C GLU A 53 -6.23 -4.31 -13.35
N LEU A 54 -6.58 -3.41 -12.45
CA LEU A 54 -7.46 -3.71 -11.33
C LEU A 54 -8.91 -3.71 -11.80
N ASP A 55 -9.76 -4.43 -11.09
CA ASP A 55 -11.20 -4.31 -11.24
C ASP A 55 -11.71 -3.00 -10.61
N ALA A 56 -13.01 -2.72 -10.75
CA ALA A 56 -13.61 -1.50 -10.21
C ALA A 56 -13.44 -1.38 -8.69
N MET A 57 -13.59 -2.50 -7.97
CA MET A 57 -13.47 -2.54 -6.51
C MET A 57 -12.03 -2.35 -6.05
N GLY A 58 -11.07 -3.10 -6.61
CA GLY A 58 -9.64 -2.94 -6.31
C GLY A 58 -9.12 -1.55 -6.68
N SER A 59 -9.60 -0.97 -7.79
CA SER A 59 -9.30 0.40 -8.19
C SER A 59 -9.82 1.42 -7.17
N ALA A 60 -11.01 1.20 -6.60
CA ALA A 60 -11.54 2.04 -5.53
C ALA A 60 -10.65 1.94 -4.28
N VAL A 61 -10.32 0.72 -3.83
CA VAL A 61 -9.41 0.52 -2.68
C VAL A 61 -8.09 1.22 -2.90
N TRP A 62 -7.44 1.00 -4.05
CA TRP A 62 -6.15 1.60 -4.37
C TRP A 62 -6.15 3.12 -4.28
N ARG A 63 -7.21 3.78 -4.76
CA ARG A 63 -7.35 5.24 -4.65
C ARG A 63 -7.49 5.72 -3.20
N LEU A 64 -8.04 4.90 -2.31
CA LEU A 64 -8.18 5.23 -0.89
C LEU A 64 -6.89 5.05 -0.08
N ILE A 65 -5.88 4.34 -0.61
CA ILE A 65 -4.59 4.13 0.07
C ILE A 65 -3.76 5.43 0.00
N ASP A 66 -3.63 6.07 1.15
CA ASP A 66 -2.93 7.35 1.34
C ASP A 66 -1.91 7.34 2.49
N GLY A 67 -1.73 6.19 3.17
CA GLY A 67 -0.89 6.06 4.35
C GLY A 67 -1.50 6.60 5.65
N ARG A 68 -2.74 7.09 5.61
CA ARG A 68 -3.45 7.65 6.77
C ARG A 68 -4.64 6.79 7.16
N ARG A 69 -5.47 6.42 6.19
CA ARG A 69 -6.67 5.59 6.41
C ARG A 69 -6.27 4.19 6.84
N SER A 70 -6.95 3.68 7.85
CA SER A 70 -6.82 2.29 8.30
C SER A 70 -7.60 1.34 7.38
N LEU A 71 -7.40 0.03 7.57
CA LEU A 71 -8.20 -0.99 6.90
C LEU A 71 -9.71 -0.79 7.12
N GLY A 72 -10.12 -0.46 8.36
CA GLY A 72 -11.52 -0.23 8.71
C GLY A 72 -12.10 1.00 8.00
N ASP A 73 -11.32 2.09 7.89
CA ASP A 73 -11.76 3.30 7.18
C ASP A 73 -11.99 3.03 5.68
N ILE A 74 -11.08 2.25 5.07
CA ILE A 74 -11.19 1.84 3.68
C ILE A 74 -12.38 0.91 3.48
N ALA A 75 -12.59 -0.05 4.39
CA ALA A 75 -13.72 -0.98 4.34
C ALA A 75 -15.06 -0.26 4.48
N ALA A 76 -15.20 0.66 5.43
CA ALA A 76 -16.41 1.47 5.61
C ALA A 76 -16.73 2.31 4.36
N ALA A 77 -15.70 2.90 3.73
CA ALA A 77 -15.87 3.63 2.48
C ALA A 77 -16.31 2.72 1.31
N LEU A 78 -15.80 1.48 1.26
CA LEU A 78 -16.23 0.51 0.25
C LEU A 78 -17.65 0.01 0.48
N ALA A 79 -18.02 -0.28 1.72
CA ALA A 79 -19.36 -0.73 2.09
C ALA A 79 -20.41 0.29 1.62
N GLY A 80 -20.19 1.58 1.90
CA GLY A 80 -21.08 2.64 1.43
C GLY A 80 -21.12 2.81 -0.09
N ARG A 81 -19.99 2.62 -0.78
CA ARG A 81 -19.91 2.80 -2.24
C ARG A 81 -20.54 1.66 -3.04
N PHE A 82 -20.40 0.43 -2.56
CA PHE A 82 -20.81 -0.78 -3.28
C PHE A 82 -21.98 -1.52 -2.63
N GLY A 83 -22.52 -1.01 -1.51
CA GLY A 83 -23.67 -1.60 -0.81
C GLY A 83 -23.34 -2.93 -0.13
N LEU A 84 -22.10 -3.12 0.32
CA LEU A 84 -21.65 -4.35 0.99
C LEU A 84 -21.96 -4.31 2.49
N ASP A 85 -22.10 -5.49 3.09
CA ASP A 85 -22.03 -5.61 4.55
C ASP A 85 -20.64 -5.22 5.06
N ALA A 86 -20.57 -4.68 6.29
CA ALA A 86 -19.32 -4.23 6.89
C ALA A 86 -18.27 -5.36 6.97
N ARG A 87 -18.69 -6.57 7.32
CA ARG A 87 -17.79 -7.72 7.45
C ARG A 87 -17.28 -8.21 6.09
N GLU A 88 -18.15 -8.19 5.09
CA GLU A 88 -17.77 -8.54 3.71
C GLU A 88 -16.78 -7.52 3.15
N ALA A 89 -17.04 -6.22 3.36
CA ALA A 89 -16.14 -5.15 2.93
C ALA A 89 -14.77 -5.25 3.61
N GLU A 90 -14.73 -5.50 4.93
CA GLU A 90 -13.47 -5.69 5.66
C GLU A 90 -12.68 -6.88 5.11
N LEU A 91 -13.33 -8.04 4.89
CA LEU A 91 -12.68 -9.22 4.33
C LEU A 91 -12.14 -8.97 2.92
N ALA A 92 -12.93 -8.35 2.05
CA ALA A 92 -12.52 -8.04 0.68
C ALA A 92 -11.32 -7.08 0.65
N VAL A 93 -11.36 -6.00 1.46
CA VAL A 93 -10.25 -5.05 1.58
C VAL A 93 -9.01 -5.73 2.15
N ALA A 94 -9.15 -6.53 3.21
CA ALA A 94 -8.04 -7.25 3.83
C ALA A 94 -7.36 -8.20 2.83
N GLU A 95 -8.16 -8.95 2.08
CA GLU A 95 -7.68 -9.91 1.09
C GLU A 95 -6.93 -9.20 -0.04
N PHE A 96 -7.48 -8.10 -0.55
CA PHE A 96 -6.84 -7.28 -1.58
C PHE A 96 -5.53 -6.63 -1.11
N LEU A 97 -5.51 -6.01 0.08
CA LEU A 97 -4.29 -5.43 0.66
C LEU A 97 -3.22 -6.50 0.87
N ARG A 98 -3.60 -7.70 1.32
CA ARG A 98 -2.67 -8.83 1.45
C ARG A 98 -2.10 -9.25 0.09
N GLN A 99 -2.91 -9.30 -0.97
CA GLN A 99 -2.41 -9.60 -2.32
C GLN A 99 -1.41 -8.56 -2.80
N LEU A 100 -1.67 -7.27 -2.58
CA LEU A 100 -0.75 -6.19 -2.91
C LEU A 100 0.55 -6.28 -2.09
N GLY A 101 0.45 -6.54 -0.79
CA GLY A 101 1.60 -6.70 0.10
C GLY A 101 2.52 -7.86 -0.31
N ARG A 102 1.95 -9.01 -0.68
CA ARG A 102 2.71 -10.17 -1.20
C ARG A 102 3.48 -9.86 -2.48
N ARG A 103 3.06 -8.85 -3.24
CA ARG A 103 3.70 -8.41 -4.49
C ARG A 103 4.62 -7.20 -4.29
N GLY A 104 4.82 -6.76 -3.04
CA GLY A 104 5.62 -5.58 -2.71
C GLY A 104 4.98 -4.25 -3.16
N ALA A 105 3.68 -4.27 -3.49
CA ALA A 105 2.98 -3.10 -4.04
C ALA A 105 2.58 -2.10 -2.95
N ILE A 106 2.43 -2.57 -1.70
CA ILE A 106 2.14 -1.75 -0.53
C ILE A 106 2.93 -2.25 0.69
N ALA A 107 3.06 -1.39 1.68
CA ALA A 107 3.52 -1.72 3.03
C ALA A 107 2.49 -1.26 4.07
N MET A 108 2.55 -1.80 5.29
CA MET A 108 1.71 -1.35 6.41
C MET A 108 2.54 -0.45 7.34
N ALA A 109 2.11 0.78 7.55
CA ALA A 109 2.72 1.70 8.50
C ALA A 109 1.90 1.73 9.79
N GLY A 110 2.59 1.72 10.94
CA GLY A 110 1.96 1.99 12.24
C GLY A 110 2.17 3.44 12.63
N GLN A 111 1.10 4.14 13.00
CA GLN A 111 1.21 5.43 13.65
C GLN A 111 1.86 5.25 15.04
N ALA A 112 3.12 5.65 15.16
CA ALA A 112 3.69 5.97 16.45
C ALA A 112 2.83 7.09 17.05
N ARG A 113 2.30 6.91 18.26
CA ARG A 113 1.64 7.99 18.99
C ARG A 113 2.60 9.17 19.04
N ALA A 114 2.20 10.32 18.49
CA ALA A 114 2.78 11.58 18.90
C ALA A 114 2.58 11.69 20.41
N THR A 115 3.66 11.61 21.18
CA THR A 115 3.66 11.96 22.59
C THR A 115 3.57 13.48 22.67
N GLU A 116 2.36 14.01 22.55
CA GLU A 116 2.06 15.39 22.91
C GLU A 116 1.69 15.48 24.40
N GLY A 117 2.42 16.33 25.12
CA GLY A 117 1.85 17.11 26.22
C GLY A 117 2.20 16.69 27.65
N LYS A 118 3.29 17.25 28.18
CA LYS A 118 3.23 18.08 29.41
C LYS A 118 4.44 19.00 29.50
N GLU A 119 4.38 20.13 28.81
CA GLU A 119 4.98 21.38 29.30
C GLU A 119 4.19 21.85 30.53
N GLY A 120 4.89 22.45 31.49
CA GLY A 120 4.27 23.35 32.48
C GLY A 120 4.24 22.86 33.92
N MET A 121 5.37 23.00 34.63
CA MET A 121 5.37 23.37 36.04
C MET A 121 6.70 24.06 36.37
N PRO A 122 6.74 25.39 36.58
CA PRO A 122 7.85 25.99 37.31
C PRO A 122 7.55 25.88 38.82
N PRO A 123 8.35 25.19 39.63
CA PRO A 123 8.36 25.47 41.06
C PRO A 123 9.21 26.71 41.33
N ALA A 124 8.60 27.61 42.10
CA ALA A 124 9.11 28.89 42.53
C ALA A 124 10.37 28.78 43.42
N ALA A 125 11.13 29.89 43.42
CA ALA A 125 11.96 30.44 44.49
C ALA A 125 13.06 29.56 45.13
N GLY A 126 14.31 30.05 45.04
CA GLY A 126 15.42 29.63 45.88
C GLY A 126 16.48 30.71 45.95
N ARG A 127 16.77 31.17 47.18
CA ARG A 127 17.64 32.28 47.56
C ARG A 127 19.12 32.04 47.24
N GLY A 128 19.87 33.12 47.06
CA GLY A 128 21.33 33.17 47.06
C GLY A 128 21.83 34.57 46.78
#